data_AF-A0A968LXZ7-F1
#
_entry.id   AF-A0A968LXZ7-F1
#
_cell.length_a   1.000
_cell.length_b   1.000
_cell.length_c   1.000
_cell.angle_alpha   90.00
_cell.angle_beta   90.00
_cell.angle_gamma   90.00
#
_symmetry.space_group_name_H-M   'P 1'
#
loop_
_entity.id
_entity.type
_entity.pdbx_description
1 polymer ?
#
loop_
_entity_poly.entity_id
_entity_poly.type
_entity_poly.pdbx_seq_one_letter_code
_entity_poly.pdbx_strand_id
1 'polypeptide(L)'
;MTNDNLSTLNPMAKQIFRRPVDMVFPAEEGRVVVGESMRNDTKLVTSSETTPASFYDKDAPIAGPAGLEDAVRKGLLRKATVADADAWADAVIRNSPQRDIPPVASKGIPKPVSPPTDNAYVVLKSFTYPAGLYGGNSATFIIPKGIPRPNGNAGHSVVYDFNTLNCQGPLCDTR
;
A
#
# COMPACT_ATOMS: atom_id res chain seq x y z
N MET A 1 -14.99 0.62 11.08
CA MET A 1 -15.25 2.08 11.05
C MET A 1 -15.53 2.52 12.48
N THR A 2 -14.89 3.57 12.99
CA THR A 2 -15.27 4.14 14.29
C THR A 2 -16.60 4.89 14.14
N ASN A 3 -17.48 4.81 15.15
CA ASN A 3 -18.84 5.38 15.11
C ASN A 3 -18.88 6.88 14.76
N ASP A 4 -17.78 7.60 14.94
CA ASP A 4 -17.66 9.04 14.69
C ASP A 4 -17.95 9.46 13.23
N ASN A 5 -17.66 8.59 12.24
CA ASN A 5 -17.81 8.96 10.83
C ASN A 5 -19.25 8.86 10.28
N LEU A 6 -20.17 8.18 10.97
CA LEU A 6 -21.55 8.00 10.48
C LEU A 6 -22.35 9.31 10.48
N SER A 7 -22.03 10.22 11.40
CA SER A 7 -22.69 11.53 11.52
C SER A 7 -22.53 12.42 10.28
N THR A 8 -21.46 12.22 9.51
CA THR A 8 -21.12 13.03 8.33
C THR A 8 -21.85 12.63 7.05
N LEU A 9 -22.43 11.42 7.01
CA LEU A 9 -23.00 10.83 5.80
C LEU A 9 -24.25 11.59 5.31
N ASN A 10 -25.16 11.94 6.22
CA ASN A 10 -26.40 12.64 5.86
C ASN A 10 -26.18 14.08 5.35
N PRO A 11 -25.33 14.91 5.99
CA PRO A 11 -24.94 16.21 5.44
C PRO A 11 -24.39 16.09 4.01
N MET A 12 -23.48 15.15 3.77
CA MET A 12 -22.85 14.96 2.46
C MET A 12 -23.84 14.46 1.39
N ALA A 13 -24.68 13.48 1.73
CA ALA A 13 -25.68 12.94 0.82
C ALA A 13 -26.72 13.99 0.41
N LYS A 14 -27.14 14.87 1.34
CA LYS A 14 -28.03 15.99 1.04
C LYS A 14 -27.38 17.02 0.11
N GLN A 15 -26.09 17.27 0.24
CA GLN A 15 -25.37 18.21 -0.62
C GLN A 15 -25.25 17.70 -2.07
N ILE A 16 -24.90 16.41 -2.24
CA ILE A 16 -24.60 15.84 -3.56
C ILE A 16 -25.86 15.29 -4.23
N PHE A 17 -26.66 14.53 -3.50
CA PHE A 17 -27.80 13.77 -4.03
C PHE A 17 -29.15 14.37 -3.66
N ARG A 18 -29.19 15.44 -2.84
CA ARG A 18 -30.43 16.06 -2.31
C ARG A 18 -31.34 15.08 -1.56
N ARG A 19 -30.77 14.01 -1.02
CA ARG A 19 -31.46 12.99 -0.23
C ARG A 19 -30.57 12.50 0.92
N PRO A 20 -31.13 12.13 2.08
CA PRO A 20 -30.36 11.49 3.13
C PRO A 20 -29.91 10.08 2.72
N VAL A 21 -29.01 9.49 3.50
CA VAL A 21 -28.69 8.07 3.44
C VAL A 21 -29.78 7.31 4.20
N ASP A 22 -30.40 6.35 3.52
CA ASP A 22 -31.50 5.56 4.09
C ASP A 22 -30.99 4.36 4.90
N MET A 23 -29.88 3.72 4.48
CA MET A 23 -29.30 2.55 5.13
C MET A 23 -27.77 2.55 5.04
N VAL A 24 -27.13 2.01 6.08
CA VAL A 24 -25.67 1.77 6.15
C VAL A 24 -25.44 0.34 6.62
N PHE A 25 -24.63 -0.41 5.87
CA PHE A 25 -24.22 -1.76 6.24
C PHE A 25 -22.73 -1.76 6.59
N PRO A 26 -22.36 -1.89 7.88
CA PRO A 26 -20.96 -1.96 8.25
C PRO A 26 -20.33 -3.24 7.70
N ALA A 27 -19.13 -3.11 7.15
CA ALA A 27 -18.32 -4.24 6.74
C ALA A 27 -17.32 -4.59 7.85
N GLU A 28 -17.22 -5.86 8.19
CA GLU A 28 -16.28 -6.41 9.17
C GLU A 28 -15.54 -7.60 8.55
N GLU A 29 -14.22 -7.65 8.73
CA GLU A 29 -13.37 -8.73 8.19
C GLU A 29 -13.54 -8.99 6.67
N GLY A 30 -13.83 -7.92 5.90
CA GLY A 30 -14.09 -8.02 4.46
C GLY A 30 -15.44 -8.63 4.10
N ARG A 31 -16.34 -8.82 5.07
CA ARG A 31 -17.71 -9.29 4.88
C ARG A 31 -18.68 -8.15 5.12
N VAL A 32 -19.72 -8.09 4.28
CA VAL A 32 -20.86 -7.20 4.48
C VAL A 32 -22.13 -8.01 4.27
N VAL A 33 -23.06 -7.89 5.21
CA VAL A 33 -24.39 -8.50 5.08
C VAL A 33 -25.38 -7.37 4.87
N VAL A 34 -26.10 -7.42 3.76
CA VAL A 34 -27.20 -6.49 3.45
C VAL A 34 -28.51 -7.20 3.78
N GLY A 35 -29.18 -6.76 4.85
CA GLY A 35 -30.40 -7.37 5.36
C GLY A 35 -30.20 -8.11 6.68
N GLU A 36 -30.95 -9.20 6.88
CA GLU A 36 -30.88 -10.01 8.10
C GLU A 36 -29.55 -10.77 8.21
N SER A 37 -29.08 -10.97 9.45
CA SER A 37 -27.87 -11.74 9.72
C SER A 37 -27.98 -13.17 9.17
N MET A 38 -27.01 -13.56 8.34
CA MET A 38 -26.96 -14.93 7.83
C MET A 38 -26.58 -15.92 8.94
N ARG A 39 -27.30 -17.05 9.00
CA ARG A 39 -26.88 -18.20 9.80
C ARG A 39 -25.67 -18.88 9.14
N ASN A 40 -24.79 -19.48 9.93
CA ASN A 40 -23.58 -20.13 9.41
C ASN A 40 -23.87 -21.28 8.44
N ASP A 41 -25.04 -21.90 8.51
CA ASP A 41 -25.51 -22.99 7.66
C ASP A 41 -26.31 -22.50 6.44
N THR A 42 -26.39 -21.18 6.22
CA THR A 42 -27.11 -20.62 5.08
C THR A 42 -26.46 -21.07 3.78
N LYS A 43 -27.18 -21.84 2.98
CA LYS A 43 -26.73 -22.24 1.64
C LYS A 43 -26.78 -21.03 0.71
N LEU A 44 -25.62 -20.56 0.29
CA LEU A 44 -25.51 -19.50 -0.71
C LEU A 44 -26.00 -20.02 -2.07
N VAL A 45 -26.97 -19.33 -2.66
CA VAL A 45 -27.42 -19.57 -4.02
C VAL A 45 -26.67 -18.62 -4.93
N THR A 46 -26.03 -19.18 -5.96
CA THR A 46 -25.29 -18.41 -6.96
C THR A 46 -25.83 -18.76 -8.34
N SER A 47 -25.66 -17.88 -9.32
CA SER A 47 -26.07 -18.16 -10.69
C SER A 47 -25.29 -19.36 -11.24
N SER A 48 -26.00 -20.29 -11.90
CA SER A 48 -25.38 -21.39 -12.63
C SER A 48 -24.68 -20.91 -13.91
N GLU A 49 -25.07 -19.76 -14.46
CA GLU A 49 -24.52 -19.19 -15.69
C GLU A 49 -23.27 -18.33 -15.42
N THR A 50 -23.24 -17.62 -14.30
CA THR A 50 -22.11 -16.76 -13.90
C THR A 50 -21.71 -17.11 -12.48
N THR A 51 -20.70 -17.95 -12.35
CA THR A 51 -20.22 -18.42 -11.05
C THR A 51 -19.27 -17.39 -10.42
N PRO A 52 -19.17 -17.32 -9.08
CA PRO A 52 -18.18 -16.45 -8.41
C PRO A 52 -16.75 -16.69 -8.90
N ALA A 53 -16.41 -17.94 -9.25
CA ALA A 53 -15.10 -18.31 -9.78
C ALA A 53 -14.79 -17.66 -11.15
N SER A 54 -15.80 -17.27 -11.93
CA SER A 54 -15.59 -16.58 -13.21
C SER A 54 -15.04 -15.15 -13.05
N PHE A 55 -15.22 -14.55 -11.88
CA PHE A 55 -14.65 -13.24 -11.54
C PHE A 55 -13.24 -13.33 -10.96
N TYR A 56 -12.73 -14.55 -10.72
CA TYR A 56 -11.38 -14.75 -10.21
C TYR A 56 -10.37 -14.68 -11.35
N ASP A 57 -9.55 -13.63 -11.32
CA ASP A 57 -8.37 -13.53 -12.18
C ASP A 57 -7.28 -14.45 -11.64
N LYS A 58 -6.94 -15.48 -12.42
CA LYS A 58 -5.97 -16.53 -12.06
C LYS A 58 -4.53 -16.05 -12.21
N ASP A 59 -4.33 -15.02 -13.03
CA ASP A 59 -3.02 -14.46 -13.33
C ASP A 59 -2.70 -13.29 -12.40
N ALA A 60 -3.69 -12.81 -11.64
CA ALA A 60 -3.50 -11.81 -10.60
C ALA A 60 -2.60 -12.34 -9.47
N PRO A 61 -1.70 -11.51 -8.92
CA PRO A 61 -0.95 -11.87 -7.73
C PRO A 61 -1.89 -12.21 -6.56
N ILE A 62 -1.49 -13.17 -5.74
CA ILE A 62 -2.17 -13.48 -4.48
C ILE A 62 -2.28 -12.19 -3.66
N ALA A 63 -3.45 -11.88 -3.12
CA ALA A 63 -3.65 -10.65 -2.36
C ALA A 63 -2.95 -10.66 -0.99
N GLY A 64 -2.60 -9.48 -0.51
CA GLY A 64 -2.12 -9.22 0.85
C GLY A 64 -0.72 -9.79 1.13
N PRO A 65 -0.42 -10.08 2.42
CA PRO A 65 0.89 -10.60 2.84
C PRO A 65 1.30 -11.89 2.11
N ALA A 66 0.34 -12.78 1.83
CA ALA A 66 0.59 -14.02 1.10
C ALA A 66 1.14 -13.78 -0.31
N GLY A 67 0.72 -12.69 -0.97
CA GLY A 67 1.28 -12.24 -2.25
C GLY A 67 2.74 -11.83 -2.17
N LEU A 68 3.11 -11.15 -1.08
CA LEU A 68 4.49 -10.73 -0.85
C LEU A 68 5.39 -11.94 -0.59
N GLU A 69 4.92 -12.90 0.20
CA GLU A 69 5.63 -14.14 0.47
C GLU A 69 5.84 -14.98 -0.80
N ASP A 70 4.81 -15.12 -1.61
CA ASP A 70 4.89 -15.80 -2.91
C ASP A 70 5.87 -15.08 -3.86
N ALA A 71 5.85 -13.75 -3.89
CA ALA A 71 6.78 -12.96 -4.69
C ALA A 71 8.24 -13.11 -4.22
N VAL A 72 8.48 -13.23 -2.92
CA VAL A 72 9.80 -13.57 -2.36
C VAL A 72 10.22 -14.98 -2.78
N ARG A 73 9.32 -15.96 -2.64
CA ARG A 73 9.58 -17.35 -3.03
C ARG A 73 9.92 -17.48 -4.52
N LYS A 74 9.26 -16.70 -5.38
CA LYS A 74 9.50 -16.62 -6.83
C LYS A 74 10.75 -15.80 -7.19
N GLY A 75 11.42 -15.18 -6.22
CA GLY A 75 12.60 -14.35 -6.43
C GLY A 75 12.32 -13.04 -7.18
N LEU A 76 11.07 -12.57 -7.15
CA LEU A 76 10.68 -11.26 -7.67
C LEU A 76 11.01 -10.16 -6.65
N LEU A 77 10.91 -10.50 -5.37
CA LEU A 77 11.27 -9.67 -4.23
C LEU A 77 12.33 -10.38 -3.39
N ARG A 78 13.06 -9.60 -2.59
CA ARG A 78 13.75 -10.09 -1.38
C ARG A 78 13.44 -9.17 -0.21
N LYS A 79 13.60 -9.65 1.02
CA LYS A 79 13.56 -8.78 2.19
C LYS A 79 14.64 -7.71 2.09
N ALA A 80 14.28 -6.49 2.45
CA ALA A 80 15.23 -5.39 2.54
C ALA A 80 16.08 -5.53 3.79
N THR A 81 17.30 -5.02 3.70
CA THR A 81 18.27 -4.95 4.78
C THR A 81 18.46 -3.50 5.20
N VAL A 82 19.08 -3.28 6.36
CA VAL A 82 19.48 -1.93 6.80
C VAL A 82 20.38 -1.25 5.77
N ALA A 83 21.26 -2.02 5.11
CA ALA A 83 22.13 -1.49 4.05
C ALA A 83 21.34 -0.95 2.84
N ASP A 84 20.20 -1.55 2.50
CA ASP A 84 19.34 -1.06 1.42
C ASP A 84 18.70 0.29 1.79
N ALA A 85 18.30 0.44 3.07
CA ALA A 85 17.74 1.68 3.59
C ALA A 85 18.80 2.80 3.67
N ASP A 86 20.01 2.48 4.13
CA ASP A 86 21.11 3.44 4.17
C ASP A 86 21.55 3.88 2.77
N ALA A 87 21.56 2.95 1.81
CA ALA A 87 21.87 3.26 0.41
C ALA A 87 20.92 4.32 -0.18
N TRP A 88 19.65 4.37 0.27
CA TRP A 88 18.71 5.41 -0.13
C TRP A 88 19.12 6.78 0.39
N ALA A 89 19.35 6.89 1.70
CA ALA A 89 19.73 8.16 2.32
C ALA A 89 21.02 8.72 1.69
N ASP A 90 21.99 7.84 1.44
CA ASP A 90 23.24 8.22 0.78
C ASP A 90 23.01 8.65 -0.69
N ALA A 91 22.11 7.98 -1.41
CA ALA A 91 21.76 8.35 -2.78
C ALA A 91 21.08 9.73 -2.84
N VAL A 92 20.19 10.05 -1.88
CA VAL A 92 19.56 11.37 -1.78
C VAL A 92 20.60 12.44 -1.47
N ILE A 93 21.49 12.22 -0.51
CA ILE A 93 22.56 13.18 -0.17
C ILE A 93 23.45 13.47 -1.38
N ARG A 94 23.92 12.43 -2.07
CA ARG A 94 24.82 12.59 -3.24
C ARG A 94 24.20 13.36 -4.40
N ASN A 95 22.88 13.29 -4.57
CA ASN A 95 22.18 13.93 -5.68
C ASN A 95 21.44 15.21 -5.25
N SER A 96 21.50 15.58 -3.98
CA SER A 96 20.98 16.86 -3.51
C SER A 96 21.95 17.98 -3.91
N PRO A 97 21.45 19.14 -4.36
CA PRO A 97 22.32 20.30 -4.62
C PRO A 97 23.19 20.57 -3.39
N GLN A 98 24.48 20.83 -3.59
CA GLN A 98 25.31 21.35 -2.50
C GLN A 98 24.69 22.64 -2.04
N ARG A 99 24.07 22.63 -0.86
CA ARG A 99 23.61 23.85 -0.24
C ARG A 99 24.86 24.64 0.13
N ASP A 100 24.96 25.87 -0.36
CA ASP A 100 26.04 26.81 -0.05
C ASP A 100 25.93 27.25 1.42
N ILE A 101 26.27 26.35 2.33
CA ILE A 101 26.15 26.52 3.77
C ILE A 101 27.56 26.50 4.37
N PRO A 102 27.94 27.55 5.12
CA PRO A 102 29.22 27.59 5.81
C PRO A 102 29.41 26.36 6.74
N PRO A 103 30.63 25.80 6.86
CA PRO A 103 30.89 24.59 7.65
C PRO A 103 30.44 24.67 9.12
N VAL A 104 30.38 25.88 9.69
CA VAL A 104 29.97 26.15 11.08
C VAL A 104 28.46 25.91 11.29
N ALA A 105 27.63 26.11 10.25
CA ALA A 105 26.18 25.87 10.29
C ALA A 105 25.78 24.45 9.84
N SER A 106 26.73 23.61 9.42
CA SER A 106 26.47 22.23 8.99
C SER A 106 26.21 21.25 10.13
N LYS A 107 26.50 21.64 11.40
CA LYS A 107 26.12 20.88 12.60
C LYS A 107 24.62 21.01 12.87
N GLY A 108 23.80 20.37 12.06
CA GLY A 108 22.34 20.41 12.23
C GLY A 108 21.53 20.07 11.00
N ILE A 109 22.15 19.72 9.87
CA ILE A 109 21.43 19.28 8.68
C ILE A 109 20.89 17.87 8.96
N PRO A 110 19.56 17.67 8.98
CA PRO A 110 19.00 16.34 9.19
C PRO A 110 19.43 15.41 8.05
N LYS A 111 19.98 14.24 8.38
CA LYS A 111 20.15 13.16 7.40
C LYS A 111 18.76 12.84 6.82
N PRO A 112 18.61 12.67 5.49
CA PRO A 112 17.35 12.18 4.94
C PRO A 112 16.94 10.90 5.66
N VAL A 113 15.65 10.77 5.95
CA VAL A 113 15.11 9.61 6.68
C VAL A 113 15.39 8.34 5.88
N SER A 114 16.06 7.38 6.53
CA SER A 114 16.22 6.04 5.95
C SER A 114 14.86 5.33 5.94
N PRO A 115 14.52 4.60 4.85
CA PRO A 115 13.32 3.78 4.78
C PRO A 115 13.21 2.83 5.99
N PRO A 116 12.01 2.59 6.54
CA PRO A 116 11.82 1.55 7.52
C PRO A 116 12.11 0.18 6.89
N THR A 117 12.75 -0.71 7.66
CA THR A 117 13.10 -2.06 7.21
C THR A 117 12.08 -3.11 7.63
N ASP A 118 11.16 -2.75 8.53
CA ASP A 118 10.03 -3.59 8.91
C ASP A 118 9.06 -3.77 7.74
N ASN A 119 8.74 -5.02 7.42
CA ASN A 119 7.94 -5.39 6.25
C ASN A 119 8.40 -4.70 4.94
N ALA A 120 9.72 -4.60 4.75
CA ALA A 120 10.33 -3.97 3.59
C ALA A 120 10.91 -4.98 2.60
N TYR A 121 10.84 -4.65 1.31
CA TYR A 121 11.25 -5.50 0.21
C TYR A 121 12.00 -4.72 -0.86
N VAL A 122 13.01 -5.36 -1.44
CA VAL A 122 13.71 -4.88 -2.62
C VAL A 122 13.15 -5.58 -3.85
N VAL A 123 12.78 -4.80 -4.86
CA VAL A 123 12.27 -5.29 -6.15
C VAL A 123 13.45 -5.76 -7.00
N LEU A 124 13.44 -7.04 -7.39
CA LEU A 124 14.53 -7.65 -8.15
C LEU A 124 14.20 -7.78 -9.64
N LYS A 125 12.92 -7.91 -9.99
CA LYS A 125 12.41 -8.15 -11.35
C LYS A 125 11.06 -7.47 -11.53
N SER A 126 10.52 -7.50 -12.75
CA SER A 126 9.15 -7.08 -13.03
C SER A 126 8.18 -7.71 -12.03
N PHE A 127 7.42 -6.85 -11.37
CA PHE A 127 6.54 -7.19 -10.26
C PHE A 127 5.23 -6.41 -10.41
N THR A 128 4.14 -6.98 -9.91
CA THR A 128 2.84 -6.31 -9.81
C THR A 128 2.45 -6.30 -8.34
N TYR A 129 2.11 -5.14 -7.80
CA TYR A 129 1.70 -5.04 -6.41
C TYR A 129 0.45 -5.91 -6.16
N PRO A 130 0.47 -6.80 -5.15
CA PRO A 130 -0.72 -7.54 -4.78
C PRO A 130 -1.79 -6.59 -4.24
N ALA A 131 -3.06 -6.90 -4.49
CA ALA A 131 -4.16 -6.17 -3.88
C ALA A 131 -4.13 -6.32 -2.35
N GLY A 132 -4.76 -5.41 -1.59
CA GLY A 132 -4.92 -5.57 -0.14
C GLY A 132 -3.75 -5.09 0.73
N LEU A 133 -2.78 -4.36 0.16
CA LEU A 133 -1.67 -3.74 0.90
C LEU A 133 -2.09 -2.43 1.60
N TYR A 134 -3.05 -2.53 2.52
CA TYR A 134 -3.59 -1.39 3.28
C TYR A 134 -3.42 -1.59 4.79
N GLY A 135 -3.33 -0.48 5.53
CA GLY A 135 -3.24 -0.51 6.99
C GLY A 135 -2.04 -1.33 7.48
N GLY A 136 -2.29 -2.28 8.39
CA GLY A 136 -1.26 -3.18 8.93
C GLY A 136 -0.61 -4.12 7.92
N ASN A 137 -1.19 -4.26 6.71
CA ASN A 137 -0.62 -5.05 5.62
C ASN A 137 0.17 -4.20 4.61
N SER A 138 0.33 -2.89 4.87
CA SER A 138 1.21 -2.04 4.06
C SER A 138 2.66 -2.50 4.16
N ALA A 139 3.41 -2.28 3.10
CA ALA A 139 4.82 -2.67 3.01
C ALA A 139 5.68 -1.48 2.54
N THR A 140 7.00 -1.65 2.62
CA THR A 140 7.95 -0.73 2.01
C THR A 140 8.59 -1.40 0.81
N PHE A 141 8.62 -0.72 -0.33
CA PHE A 141 9.25 -1.19 -1.55
C PHE A 141 10.42 -0.31 -1.92
N ILE A 142 11.56 -0.93 -2.15
CA ILE A 142 12.77 -0.30 -2.65
C ILE A 142 12.96 -0.78 -4.08
N ILE A 143 12.92 0.14 -5.04
CA ILE A 143 13.15 -0.16 -6.46
C ILE A 143 14.57 0.26 -6.79
N PRO A 144 15.50 -0.70 -7.01
CA PRO A 144 16.87 -0.38 -7.39
C PRO A 144 16.94 0.31 -8.75
N LYS A 145 18.03 1.06 -8.97
CA LYS A 145 18.29 1.72 -10.24
C LYS A 145 18.35 0.68 -11.38
N GLY A 146 17.66 0.97 -12.49
CA GLY A 146 17.56 0.10 -13.66
C GLY A 146 16.44 -0.93 -13.60
N ILE A 147 15.78 -1.12 -12.45
CA ILE A 147 14.59 -1.96 -12.35
C ILE A 147 13.36 -1.11 -12.67
N PRO A 148 12.49 -1.54 -13.61
CA PRO A 148 11.29 -0.81 -13.94
C PRO A 148 10.34 -0.80 -12.73
N ARG A 149 9.60 0.30 -12.60
CA ARG A 149 8.62 0.46 -11.55
C ARG A 149 7.57 -0.67 -11.62
N PRO A 150 7.21 -1.32 -10.50
CA PRO A 150 6.17 -2.34 -10.48
C PRO A 150 4.80 -1.82 -10.95
N ASN A 151 4.03 -2.70 -11.57
CA ASN A 151 2.68 -2.42 -12.04
C ASN A 151 1.65 -2.50 -10.90
N GLY A 152 0.45 -1.98 -11.15
CA GLY A 152 -0.67 -2.06 -10.20
C GLY A 152 -0.63 -0.97 -9.12
N ASN A 153 -1.44 -1.15 -8.08
CA ASN A 153 -1.61 -0.19 -6.99
C ASN A 153 -0.86 -0.65 -5.74
N ALA A 154 0.06 0.16 -5.23
CA ALA A 154 0.83 -0.12 -4.01
C ALA A 154 -0.01 -0.02 -2.72
N GLY A 155 -1.26 0.45 -2.79
CA GLY A 155 -2.13 0.61 -1.64
C GLY A 155 -1.64 1.73 -0.71
N HIS A 156 -1.49 1.43 0.59
CA HIS A 156 -0.85 2.32 1.57
C HIS A 156 0.65 2.05 1.75
N SER A 157 1.24 1.23 0.87
CA SER A 157 2.67 0.97 0.88
C SER A 157 3.48 2.19 0.48
N VAL A 158 4.74 2.21 0.91
CA VAL A 158 5.70 3.27 0.58
C VAL A 158 6.65 2.74 -0.48
N VAL A 159 6.95 3.56 -1.49
CA VAL A 159 7.77 3.18 -2.63
C VAL A 159 8.93 4.17 -2.76
N TYR A 160 10.14 3.67 -2.59
CA TYR A 160 11.40 4.39 -2.78
C TYR A 160 11.99 4.00 -4.13
N ASP A 161 11.96 4.92 -5.10
CA ASP A 161 12.39 4.67 -6.47
C ASP A 161 13.78 5.27 -6.74
N PHE A 162 14.81 4.43 -6.85
CA PHE A 162 16.18 4.87 -7.11
C PHE A 162 16.40 5.37 -8.55
N ASN A 163 15.47 5.14 -9.48
CA ASN A 163 15.57 5.69 -10.83
C ASN A 163 15.33 7.19 -10.83
N THR A 164 14.39 7.65 -10.01
CA THR A 164 13.98 9.07 -9.94
C THR A 164 14.40 9.74 -8.64
N LEU A 165 14.88 8.98 -7.66
CA LEU A 165 15.11 9.41 -6.27
C LEU A 165 13.86 10.05 -5.65
N ASN A 166 12.69 9.49 -6.00
CA ASN A 166 11.42 9.93 -5.46
C ASN A 166 10.88 8.90 -4.47
N CYS A 167 10.31 9.38 -3.37
CA CYS A 167 9.53 8.56 -2.46
C CYS A 167 8.04 8.82 -2.70
N GLN A 168 7.24 7.75 -2.79
CA GLN A 168 5.78 7.86 -2.91
C GLN A 168 5.07 7.02 -1.86
N GLY A 169 4.07 7.60 -1.19
CA GLY A 169 3.27 6.93 -0.17
C GLY A 169 3.14 7.77 1.11
N PRO A 170 2.33 7.31 2.07
CA PRO A 170 1.94 8.09 3.24
C PRO A 170 3.09 8.41 4.21
N LEU A 171 4.25 7.73 4.09
CA LEU A 171 5.38 7.92 5.01
C LEU A 171 6.62 8.58 4.38
N CYS A 172 6.48 9.17 3.18
CA CYS A 172 7.64 9.70 2.45
C CYS A 172 8.25 10.97 3.03
N ASP A 173 7.49 11.72 3.82
CA ASP A 173 7.93 12.97 4.46
C ASP A 173 7.80 12.91 5.98
N THR A 174 7.54 11.73 6.55
CA THR A 174 7.33 11.57 7.99
C THR A 174 8.48 10.81 8.63
N ARG A 175 9.59 11.53 8.90
CA ARG A 175 10.35 11.50 10.18
C ARG A 175 11.54 12.44 10.17
#